data_AF-A0A524FM81-F1
#
_entry.id   AF-A0A524FM81-F1
#
_cell.length_a   1.000
_cell.length_b   1.000
_cell.length_c   1.000
_cell.angle_alpha   90.00
_cell.angle_beta   90.00
_cell.angle_gamma   90.00
#
_symmetry.space_group_name_H-M   'P 1'
#
loop_
_entity.id
_entity.type
_entity.pdbx_description
1 polymer ?
#
loop_
_entity_poly.entity_id
_entity_poly.type
_entity_poly.pdbx_seq_one_letter_code
_entity_poly.pdbx_strand_id
1 'polypeptide(L)'
;MILKIAQIPKENRKKEFLESMPPQKEFSELKLNDNEIEIITDKILIRITEEFNKSEDTENRSYNYLTLLEPRNKVIESKEYSLGVRTFGFVLLGFCVFYWMYFFFIAQDYVPLTHTTYLTLILISLTCINKFESALLNSFISVSSIGFLMISFFLLNTTKDIFSALGGPILHGAMAGLQLFVVFHKKIIVSKRYLLIGFIFYLIFLNTIDDYGRLIEITNMGSFYTELMTSVQIFYIFILTVIFAYLYKKRFKILIP
;
A
#
# COMPACT_ATOMS: atom_id res chain seq x y z
N MET A 1 12.53 -5.95 -32.63
CA MET A 1 13.16 -5.49 -33.90
C MET A 1 13.38 -3.96 -33.94
N ILE A 2 13.19 -3.21 -32.85
CA ILE A 2 13.32 -1.73 -32.81
C ILE A 2 14.65 -1.27 -32.15
N LEU A 3 15.40 -2.18 -31.53
CA LEU A 3 16.60 -1.85 -30.74
C LEU A 3 17.94 -1.87 -31.49
N LYS A 4 17.95 -1.90 -32.84
CA LYS A 4 19.20 -1.85 -33.64
C LYS A 4 19.48 -0.50 -34.29
N ILE A 5 18.56 0.47 -34.23
CA ILE A 5 18.70 1.76 -34.94
C ILE A 5 19.51 2.79 -34.12
N ALA A 6 19.73 2.53 -32.83
CA ALA A 6 20.35 3.50 -31.92
C ALA A 6 21.89 3.62 -32.02
N GLN A 7 22.59 2.74 -32.76
CA GLN A 7 24.06 2.74 -32.85
C GLN A 7 24.63 3.09 -34.23
N ILE A 8 23.82 3.59 -35.15
CA ILE A 8 24.27 3.95 -36.51
C ILE A 8 24.65 5.45 -36.55
N PRO A 9 25.86 5.82 -37.01
CA PRO A 9 26.29 7.21 -37.21
C PRO A 9 25.27 7.98 -38.06
N LYS A 10 25.06 9.27 -37.74
CA LYS A 10 24.01 10.12 -38.37
C LYS A 10 24.01 10.09 -39.91
N GLU A 11 25.18 9.92 -40.55
CA GLU A 11 25.29 9.83 -42.01
C GLU A 11 24.72 8.54 -42.61
N ASN A 12 24.83 7.42 -41.90
CA ASN A 12 24.36 6.12 -42.41
C ASN A 12 22.84 5.95 -42.28
N ARG A 13 22.19 6.65 -41.32
CA ARG A 13 20.72 6.67 -41.20
C ARG A 13 20.03 7.35 -42.39
N LYS A 14 20.68 8.36 -42.97
CA LYS A 14 20.14 9.09 -44.13
C LYS A 14 20.16 8.21 -45.38
N LYS A 15 21.20 7.37 -45.54
CA LYS A 15 21.32 6.41 -46.64
C LYS A 15 20.32 5.26 -46.55
N GLU A 16 20.22 4.58 -45.40
CA GLU A 16 19.23 3.50 -45.22
C GLU A 16 17.79 3.98 -45.40
N PHE A 17 17.47 5.20 -44.95
CA PHE A 17 16.14 5.79 -45.15
C PHE A 17 15.85 6.06 -46.62
N LEU A 18 16.81 6.62 -47.37
CA LEU A 18 16.67 6.89 -48.81
C LEU A 18 16.61 5.60 -49.64
N GLU A 19 17.31 4.54 -49.24
CA GLU A 19 17.29 3.22 -49.89
C GLU A 19 16.01 2.42 -49.58
N SER A 20 15.37 2.68 -48.44
CA SER A 20 14.08 2.05 -48.07
C SER A 20 12.85 2.69 -48.71
N MET A 21 13.00 3.83 -49.40
CA MET A 21 11.91 4.46 -50.11
C MET A 21 11.62 3.71 -51.41
N PRO A 22 10.33 3.44 -51.74
CA PRO A 22 9.97 2.80 -53.00
C PRO A 22 10.52 3.64 -54.17
N PRO A 23 10.97 3.00 -55.27
CA PRO A 23 11.58 3.71 -56.38
C PRO A 23 10.61 4.79 -56.86
N GLN A 24 11.11 6.02 -56.94
CA GLN A 24 10.36 7.18 -57.43
C GLN A 24 9.94 6.91 -58.88
N LYS A 25 8.76 6.30 -59.05
CA LYS A 25 8.02 6.39 -60.30
C LYS A 25 7.67 7.85 -60.47
N GLU A 26 8.12 8.39 -61.61
CA GLU A 26 7.82 9.69 -62.18
C GLU A 26 6.57 10.35 -61.59
N PHE A 27 6.77 11.21 -60.59
CA PHE A 27 5.83 12.28 -60.30
C PHE A 27 6.15 13.41 -61.27
N SER A 28 5.53 13.33 -62.45
CA SER A 28 5.46 14.43 -63.38
C SER A 28 4.84 15.65 -62.68
N GLU A 29 5.60 16.74 -62.70
CA GLU A 29 5.21 18.15 -62.48
C GLU A 29 3.84 18.40 -61.82
N LEU A 30 3.76 18.20 -60.51
CA LEU A 30 2.77 18.90 -59.67
C LEU A 30 3.34 20.28 -59.34
N LYS A 31 3.02 21.28 -60.19
CA LYS A 31 3.18 22.70 -59.85
C LYS A 31 2.15 23.07 -58.79
N LEU A 32 2.42 22.69 -57.55
CA LEU A 32 1.67 23.18 -56.40
C LEU A 32 1.96 24.68 -56.26
N ASN A 33 0.89 25.46 -56.15
CA ASN A 33 0.99 26.90 -55.93
C ASN A 33 1.46 27.16 -54.49
N ASP A 34 2.15 28.26 -54.22
CA ASP A 34 2.72 28.55 -52.90
C ASP A 34 1.64 28.54 -51.78
N ASN A 35 0.41 28.96 -52.11
CA ASN A 35 -0.75 28.89 -51.22
C ASN A 35 -1.15 27.44 -50.84
N GLU A 36 -0.97 26.47 -51.75
CA GLU A 36 -1.32 25.07 -51.48
C GLU A 36 -0.29 24.42 -50.56
N ILE A 37 0.99 24.82 -50.69
CA ILE A 37 2.07 24.41 -49.81
C ILE A 37 1.83 24.96 -48.40
N GLU A 38 1.40 26.20 -48.27
CA GLU A 38 1.06 26.84 -46.99
C GLU A 38 -0.10 26.11 -46.30
N ILE A 39 -1.18 25.81 -47.02
CA ILE A 39 -2.34 25.08 -46.48
C ILE A 39 -1.96 23.66 -46.02
N ILE A 40 -1.09 22.96 -46.76
CA ILE A 40 -0.62 21.62 -46.39
C ILE A 40 0.26 21.70 -45.14
N THR A 41 1.15 22.69 -45.08
CA THR A 41 2.07 22.89 -43.95
C THR A 41 1.30 23.20 -42.67
N ASP A 42 0.31 24.09 -42.74
CA ASP A 42 -0.55 24.42 -41.59
C ASP A 42 -1.35 23.21 -41.10
N LYS A 43 -1.90 22.41 -42.02
CA LYS A 43 -2.60 21.17 -41.63
C LYS A 43 -1.67 20.16 -40.94
N ILE A 44 -0.43 20.05 -41.40
CA ILE A 44 0.57 19.18 -40.76
C ILE A 44 0.95 19.72 -39.38
N LEU A 45 1.17 21.02 -39.26
CA LEU A 45 1.53 21.68 -38.01
C LEU A 45 0.42 21.57 -36.96
N ILE A 46 -0.84 21.76 -37.35
CA ILE A 46 -2.01 21.55 -36.50
C ILE A 46 -2.06 20.09 -36.03
N ARG A 47 -1.89 19.13 -36.94
CA ARG A 47 -1.96 17.70 -36.59
C ARG A 47 -0.83 17.25 -35.67
N ILE A 48 0.38 17.75 -35.89
CA ILE A 48 1.53 17.52 -35.00
C ILE A 48 1.25 18.13 -33.63
N THR A 49 0.74 19.37 -33.58
CA THR A 49 0.41 20.05 -32.32
C THR A 49 -0.70 19.32 -31.55
N GLU A 50 -1.71 18.80 -32.25
CA GLU A 50 -2.77 17.96 -31.66
C GLU A 50 -2.24 16.62 -31.11
N GLU A 51 -1.29 15.97 -31.81
CA GLU A 51 -0.66 14.74 -31.34
C GLU A 51 0.27 14.98 -30.14
N PHE A 52 1.01 16.09 -30.13
CA PHE A 52 1.82 16.51 -28.99
C PHE A 52 0.95 16.84 -27.78
N ASN A 53 -0.15 17.58 -27.95
CA ASN A 53 -1.08 17.89 -26.85
C ASN A 53 -1.79 16.63 -26.32
N LYS A 54 -2.09 15.65 -27.19
CA LYS A 54 -2.59 14.33 -26.74
C LYS A 54 -1.56 13.55 -25.93
N SER A 55 -0.26 13.74 -26.20
CA SER A 55 0.81 13.06 -25.47
C SER A 55 1.00 13.59 -24.04
N GLU A 56 0.87 14.90 -23.81
CA GLU A 56 0.81 15.50 -22.46
C GLU A 56 -0.41 15.03 -21.66
N ASP A 57 -1.53 14.78 -22.33
CA ASP A 57 -2.76 14.25 -21.73
C ASP A 57 -2.57 12.82 -21.18
N THR A 58 -1.63 12.05 -21.75
CA THR A 58 -1.26 10.70 -21.27
C THR A 58 -0.48 10.72 -19.95
N GLU A 59 0.41 11.70 -19.75
CA GLU A 59 1.10 11.87 -18.47
C GLU A 59 0.12 12.29 -17.37
N ASN A 60 -0.79 13.22 -17.67
CA ASN A 60 -1.86 13.61 -16.74
C ASN A 60 -2.78 12.42 -16.37
N ARG A 61 -3.09 11.52 -17.30
CA ARG A 61 -3.85 10.28 -17.00
C ARG A 61 -3.10 9.32 -16.08
N SER A 62 -1.77 9.22 -16.19
CA SER A 62 -0.96 8.38 -15.31
C SER A 62 -0.96 8.89 -13.86
N TYR A 63 -0.82 10.20 -13.67
CA TYR A 63 -0.98 10.84 -12.35
C TYR A 63 -2.41 10.65 -11.80
N ASN A 64 -3.42 10.74 -12.65
CA ASN A 64 -4.81 10.51 -12.26
C ASN A 64 -5.06 9.04 -11.84
N TYR A 65 -4.40 8.08 -12.50
CA TYR A 65 -4.54 6.65 -12.19
C TYR A 65 -3.94 6.28 -10.82
N LEU A 66 -2.77 6.82 -10.46
CA LEU A 66 -2.19 6.61 -9.13
C LEU A 66 -3.08 7.20 -8.02
N THR A 67 -3.66 8.37 -8.27
CA THR A 67 -4.60 9.02 -7.35
C THR A 67 -5.93 8.26 -7.25
N LEU A 68 -6.33 7.56 -8.32
CA LEU A 68 -7.47 6.64 -8.35
C LEU A 68 -7.20 5.36 -7.54
N LEU A 69 -5.96 4.85 -7.57
CA LEU A 69 -5.54 3.65 -6.84
C LEU A 69 -5.38 3.90 -5.34
N GLU A 70 -4.81 5.05 -4.94
CA GLU A 70 -4.62 5.41 -3.54
C GLU A 70 -5.29 6.76 -3.22
N PRO A 71 -6.62 6.80 -3.05
CA PRO A 71 -7.29 8.04 -2.69
C PRO A 71 -6.89 8.44 -1.28
N ARG A 72 -6.42 9.67 -1.16
CA ARG A 72 -6.05 10.30 0.11
C ARG A 72 -7.12 11.31 0.48
N ASN A 73 -7.77 11.08 1.62
CA ASN A 73 -8.72 12.06 2.15
C ASN A 73 -8.18 12.63 3.46
N LYS A 74 -8.30 13.94 3.63
CA LYS A 74 -7.81 14.63 4.81
C LYS A 74 -8.68 14.26 6.01
N VAL A 75 -8.10 13.56 6.97
CA VAL A 75 -8.81 13.09 8.18
C VAL A 75 -8.72 14.09 9.32
N ILE A 76 -7.53 14.69 9.50
CA ILE A 76 -7.22 15.63 10.57
C ILE A 76 -7.03 17.03 9.96
N GLU A 77 -7.85 17.98 10.42
CA GLU A 77 -7.82 19.37 9.94
C GLU A 77 -6.96 20.28 10.83
N SER A 78 -6.93 20.03 12.14
CA SER A 78 -6.18 20.84 13.10
C SER A 78 -4.68 20.59 12.98
N LYS A 79 -3.90 21.68 12.84
CA LYS A 79 -2.45 21.63 12.66
C LYS A 79 -1.75 20.96 13.85
N GLU A 80 -2.16 21.28 15.06
CA GLU A 80 -1.55 20.76 16.30
C GLU A 80 -1.75 19.26 16.46
N TYR A 81 -2.98 18.77 16.29
CA TYR A 81 -3.27 17.33 16.36
C TYR A 81 -2.60 16.58 15.21
N SER A 82 -2.58 17.16 14.02
CA SER A 82 -1.87 16.62 12.85
C SER A 82 -0.38 16.47 13.13
N LEU A 83 0.24 17.45 13.79
CA LEU A 83 1.65 17.39 14.17
C LEU A 83 1.87 16.31 15.24
N GLY A 84 1.05 16.30 16.29
CA GLY A 84 1.14 15.32 17.37
C GLY A 84 1.07 13.87 16.89
N VAL A 85 0.07 13.54 16.06
CA VAL A 85 -0.11 12.19 15.49
C VAL A 85 1.09 11.80 14.60
N ARG A 86 1.59 12.74 13.79
CA ARG A 86 2.75 12.49 12.93
C ARG A 86 4.02 12.28 13.75
N THR A 87 4.26 13.09 14.78
CA THR A 87 5.40 12.94 15.69
C THR A 87 5.35 11.61 16.41
N PHE A 88 4.17 11.22 16.93
CA PHE A 88 3.97 9.90 17.53
C PHE A 88 4.34 8.78 16.54
N GLY A 89 3.89 8.88 15.29
CA GLY A 89 4.23 7.91 14.25
C GLY A 89 5.75 7.80 14.01
N PHE A 90 6.46 8.92 13.91
CA PHE A 90 7.93 8.93 13.76
C PHE A 90 8.66 8.37 14.97
N VAL A 91 8.22 8.70 16.19
CA VAL A 91 8.80 8.15 17.42
C VAL A 91 8.61 6.63 17.46
N LEU A 92 7.40 6.14 17.17
CA LEU A 92 7.13 4.71 17.10
C LEU A 92 7.96 4.02 16.00
N LEU A 93 8.14 4.65 14.83
CA LEU A 93 8.98 4.11 13.77
C LEU A 93 10.44 4.01 14.21
N GLY A 94 10.93 5.05 14.88
CA GLY A 94 12.28 5.09 15.44
C GLY A 94 12.51 3.97 16.44
N PHE A 95 11.53 3.69 17.31
CA PHE A 95 11.58 2.52 18.20
C PHE A 95 11.59 1.20 17.43
N CYS A 96 10.77 1.02 16.39
CA CYS A 96 10.81 -0.19 15.56
C CYS A 96 12.16 -0.37 14.86
N VAL A 97 12.72 0.70 14.29
CA VAL A 97 14.05 0.67 13.64
C VAL A 97 15.15 0.34 14.64
N PHE A 98 15.12 0.95 15.82
CA PHE A 98 16.06 0.62 16.89
C PHE A 98 15.93 -0.83 17.34
N TYR A 99 14.69 -1.31 17.54
CA TYR A 99 14.39 -2.69 17.89
C TYR A 99 14.95 -3.66 16.85
N TRP A 100 14.74 -3.37 15.57
CA TRP A 100 15.33 -4.12 14.47
C TRP A 100 16.85 -4.14 14.51
N MET A 101 17.49 -2.97 14.63
CA MET A 101 18.96 -2.87 14.72
C MET A 101 19.52 -3.68 15.88
N TYR A 102 18.88 -3.60 17.05
CA TYR A 102 19.28 -4.34 18.24
C TYR A 102 19.20 -5.86 18.02
N PHE A 103 18.04 -6.37 17.58
CA PHE A 103 17.84 -7.80 17.41
C PHE A 103 18.63 -8.37 16.22
N PHE A 104 18.82 -7.59 15.16
CA PHE A 104 19.54 -8.03 13.97
C PHE A 104 21.07 -8.03 14.17
N PHE A 105 21.64 -6.93 14.70
CA PHE A 105 23.10 -6.78 14.78
C PHE A 105 23.70 -7.14 16.14
N ILE A 106 22.97 -6.88 17.24
CA ILE A 106 23.52 -7.02 18.60
C ILE A 106 23.14 -8.37 19.19
N ALA A 107 21.83 -8.64 19.34
CA ALA A 107 21.36 -9.89 19.94
C ALA A 107 21.43 -11.08 18.99
N GLN A 108 21.38 -10.83 17.67
CA GLN A 108 21.35 -11.85 16.62
C GLN A 108 20.19 -12.86 16.79
N ASP A 109 19.09 -12.41 17.39
CA ASP A 109 17.87 -13.16 17.57
C ASP A 109 16.78 -12.57 16.66
N TYR A 110 16.48 -13.28 15.57
CA TYR A 110 15.56 -12.79 14.55
C TYR A 110 14.09 -13.09 14.87
N VAL A 111 13.81 -13.96 15.84
CA VAL A 111 12.44 -14.42 16.15
C VAL A 111 11.51 -13.23 16.48
N PRO A 112 11.90 -12.24 17.29
CA PRO A 112 11.00 -11.13 17.60
C PRO A 112 10.66 -10.23 16.40
N LEU A 113 11.50 -10.25 15.35
CA LEU A 113 11.31 -9.47 14.13
C LEU A 113 10.33 -10.12 13.16
N THR A 114 10.02 -11.41 13.34
CA THR A 114 9.04 -12.13 12.54
C THR A 114 7.63 -12.05 13.12
N HIS A 115 7.46 -11.42 14.29
CA HIS A 115 6.15 -11.34 14.92
C HIS A 115 5.17 -10.41 14.20
N THR A 116 3.91 -10.84 14.11
CA THR A 116 2.81 -9.98 13.63
C THR A 116 2.73 -8.69 14.43
N THR A 117 3.01 -8.75 15.74
CA THR A 117 3.09 -7.57 16.61
C THR A 117 4.06 -6.52 16.06
N TYR A 118 5.29 -6.93 15.71
CA TYR A 118 6.31 -6.03 15.19
C TYR A 118 5.89 -5.40 13.86
N LEU A 119 5.42 -6.22 12.92
CA LEU A 119 4.92 -5.76 11.63
C LEU A 119 3.75 -4.79 11.77
N THR A 120 2.78 -5.10 12.63
CA THR A 120 1.61 -4.24 12.85
C THR A 120 2.01 -2.92 13.48
N LEU A 121 3.01 -2.87 14.37
CA LEU A 121 3.52 -1.61 14.91
C LEU A 121 4.13 -0.71 13.81
N ILE A 122 4.84 -1.29 12.84
CA ILE A 122 5.31 -0.55 11.66
C ILE A 122 4.12 0.02 10.87
N LEU A 123 3.10 -0.81 10.59
CA LEU A 123 1.93 -0.34 9.84
C LEU A 123 1.16 0.76 10.57
N ILE A 124 1.01 0.65 11.90
CA ILE A 124 0.41 1.69 12.75
C ILE A 124 1.22 2.98 12.64
N SER A 125 2.54 2.89 12.79
CA SER A 125 3.45 4.03 12.68
C SER A 125 3.31 4.74 11.32
N LEU A 126 3.36 4.00 10.21
CA LEU A 126 3.18 4.54 8.86
C LEU A 126 1.80 5.18 8.66
N THR A 127 0.76 4.59 9.26
CA THR A 127 -0.60 5.14 9.22
C THR A 127 -0.66 6.49 9.95
N CYS A 128 -0.04 6.60 11.12
CA CYS A 128 0.04 7.85 11.89
C CYS A 128 0.88 8.92 11.18
N ILE A 129 2.01 8.57 10.57
CA ILE A 129 2.84 9.51 9.79
C ILE A 129 2.04 10.09 8.61
N ASN A 130 1.21 9.26 7.98
CA ASN A 130 0.27 9.64 6.92
C ASN A 130 -1.05 10.20 7.46
N LYS A 131 -1.18 10.43 8.77
CA LYS A 131 -2.36 11.05 9.41
C LYS A 131 -3.67 10.34 9.04
N PHE A 132 -3.64 9.03 8.87
CA PHE A 132 -4.77 8.19 8.45
C PHE A 132 -5.33 8.53 7.05
N GLU A 133 -4.56 9.20 6.20
CA GLU A 133 -5.04 9.63 4.87
C GLU A 133 -4.97 8.49 3.83
N SER A 134 -4.05 7.53 3.98
CA SER A 134 -3.87 6.41 3.05
C SER A 134 -4.92 5.32 3.26
N ALA A 135 -5.81 5.14 2.28
CA ALA A 135 -6.79 4.06 2.32
C ALA A 135 -6.13 2.66 2.34
N LEU A 136 -4.96 2.48 1.73
CA LEU A 136 -4.22 1.21 1.76
C LEU A 136 -3.80 0.88 3.19
N LEU A 137 -3.07 1.78 3.85
CA LEU A 137 -2.57 1.56 5.21
C LEU A 137 -3.73 1.34 6.19
N ASN A 138 -4.75 2.19 6.12
CA ASN A 138 -5.96 2.07 6.95
C ASN A 138 -6.65 0.71 6.78
N SER A 139 -6.74 0.21 5.53
CA SER A 139 -7.35 -1.09 5.25
C SER A 139 -6.53 -2.23 5.83
N PHE A 140 -5.20 -2.22 5.64
CA PHE A 140 -4.31 -3.24 6.18
C PHE A 140 -4.37 -3.30 7.71
N ILE A 141 -4.25 -2.17 8.40
CA ILE A 141 -4.27 -2.18 9.88
C ILE A 141 -5.64 -2.56 10.45
N SER A 142 -6.73 -2.37 9.70
CA SER A 142 -8.08 -2.72 10.17
C SER A 142 -8.27 -4.22 10.32
N VAL A 143 -7.59 -5.04 9.49
CA VAL A 143 -7.79 -6.49 9.39
C VAL A 143 -7.47 -7.23 10.69
N SER A 144 -6.49 -6.78 11.45
CA SER A 144 -6.04 -7.48 12.66
C SER A 144 -6.64 -6.92 13.96
N SER A 145 -7.52 -5.91 13.88
CA SER A 145 -8.09 -5.20 15.05
C SER A 145 -8.72 -6.12 16.10
N ILE A 146 -9.64 -7.00 15.70
CA ILE A 146 -10.30 -7.94 16.63
C ILE A 146 -9.32 -9.02 17.09
N GLY A 147 -8.37 -9.44 16.23
CA GLY A 147 -7.32 -10.40 16.59
C GLY A 147 -6.46 -9.91 17.75
N PHE A 148 -5.94 -8.68 17.65
CA PHE A 148 -5.15 -8.06 18.72
C PHE A 148 -5.97 -7.82 19.99
N LEU A 149 -7.28 -7.52 19.86
CA LEU A 149 -8.17 -7.40 21.02
C LEU A 149 -8.32 -8.73 21.76
N MET A 150 -8.54 -9.82 21.03
CA MET A 150 -8.66 -11.16 21.61
C MET A 150 -7.35 -11.62 22.27
N ILE A 151 -6.21 -11.40 21.60
CA ILE A 151 -4.88 -11.72 22.16
C ILE A 151 -4.67 -10.94 23.46
N SER A 152 -4.99 -9.64 23.48
CA SER A 152 -4.87 -8.80 24.68
C SER A 152 -5.70 -9.36 25.84
N PHE A 153 -6.96 -9.74 25.60
CA PHE A 153 -7.84 -10.33 26.61
C PHE A 153 -7.30 -11.65 27.15
N PHE A 154 -6.82 -12.54 26.28
CA PHE A 154 -6.28 -13.82 26.72
C PHE A 154 -4.99 -13.67 27.51
N LEU A 155 -4.07 -12.82 27.05
CA LEU A 155 -2.83 -12.54 27.77
C LEU A 155 -3.10 -11.93 29.15
N LEU A 156 -4.15 -11.13 29.30
CA LEU A 156 -4.48 -10.49 30.58
C LEU A 156 -4.70 -11.52 31.69
N ASN A 157 -5.26 -12.68 31.33
CA ASN A 157 -5.53 -13.77 32.26
C ASN A 157 -4.30 -14.64 32.56
N THR A 158 -3.18 -14.46 31.83
CA THR A 158 -1.99 -15.32 31.95
C THR A 158 -0.76 -14.59 32.45
N THR A 159 -0.70 -13.26 32.34
CA THR A 159 0.42 -12.46 32.83
C THR A 159 0.51 -12.43 34.36
N LYS A 160 1.71 -12.67 34.90
CA LYS A 160 1.96 -12.79 36.35
C LYS A 160 2.69 -11.60 36.96
N ASP A 161 3.31 -10.76 36.15
CA ASP A 161 4.12 -9.63 36.57
C ASP A 161 3.87 -8.40 35.68
N ILE A 162 4.30 -7.23 36.18
CA ILE A 162 4.01 -5.95 35.53
C ILE A 162 4.75 -5.74 34.21
N PHE A 163 5.94 -6.32 34.04
CA PHE A 163 6.71 -6.20 32.80
C PHE A 163 6.07 -7.04 31.69
N SER A 164 5.67 -8.26 32.02
CA SER A 164 4.89 -9.12 31.12
C SER A 164 3.52 -8.51 30.78
N ALA A 165 2.86 -7.84 31.74
CA ALA A 165 1.61 -7.13 31.50
C ALA A 165 1.77 -5.96 30.50
N LEU A 166 2.87 -5.21 30.61
CA LEU A 166 3.18 -4.10 29.71
C LEU A 166 3.49 -4.58 28.28
N GLY A 167 4.36 -5.59 28.14
CA GLY A 167 4.77 -6.14 26.84
C GLY A 167 3.70 -7.00 26.15
N GLY A 168 2.78 -7.59 26.92
CA GLY A 168 1.72 -8.44 26.42
C GLY A 168 0.37 -7.71 26.32
N PRO A 169 -0.54 -7.87 27.28
CA PRO A 169 -1.91 -7.36 27.23
C PRO A 169 -2.01 -5.88 26.88
N ILE A 170 -1.22 -5.02 27.53
CA ILE A 170 -1.32 -3.57 27.38
C ILE A 170 -0.88 -3.14 25.98
N LEU A 171 0.25 -3.65 25.48
CA LEU A 171 0.73 -3.38 24.13
C LEU A 171 -0.30 -3.82 23.08
N HIS A 172 -0.77 -5.07 23.14
CA HIS A 172 -1.73 -5.61 22.17
C HIS A 172 -3.08 -4.88 22.26
N GLY A 173 -3.49 -4.49 23.46
CA GLY A 173 -4.72 -3.70 23.69
C GLY A 173 -4.61 -2.27 23.12
N ALA A 174 -3.46 -1.63 23.28
CA ALA A 174 -3.19 -0.31 22.69
C ALA A 174 -3.20 -0.37 21.15
N MET A 175 -2.60 -1.42 20.57
CA MET A 175 -2.66 -1.67 19.13
C MET A 175 -4.09 -1.87 18.65
N ALA A 176 -4.85 -2.76 19.31
CA ALA A 176 -6.25 -3.00 19.00
C ALA A 176 -7.09 -1.72 19.10
N GLY A 177 -6.87 -0.90 20.14
CA GLY A 177 -7.56 0.37 20.33
C GLY A 177 -7.33 1.34 19.17
N LEU A 178 -6.09 1.48 18.70
CA LEU A 178 -5.76 2.34 17.57
C LEU A 178 -6.34 1.80 16.25
N GLN A 179 -6.30 0.49 16.04
CA GLN A 179 -6.89 -0.13 14.85
C GLN A 179 -8.42 -0.02 14.85
N LEU A 180 -9.07 -0.21 16.00
CA LEU A 180 -10.51 0.01 16.17
C LEU A 180 -10.89 1.48 15.97
N PHE A 181 -10.06 2.42 16.43
CA PHE A 181 -10.24 3.84 16.09
C PHE A 181 -10.28 4.03 14.57
N VAL A 182 -9.36 3.42 13.82
CA VAL A 182 -9.36 3.47 12.35
C VAL A 182 -10.64 2.89 11.75
N VAL A 183 -11.11 1.75 12.27
CA VAL A 183 -12.36 1.12 11.82
C VAL A 183 -13.58 2.02 12.11
N PHE A 184 -13.69 2.57 13.31
CA PHE A 184 -14.86 3.33 13.76
C PHE A 184 -14.87 4.79 13.33
N HIS A 185 -13.72 5.36 12.95
CA HIS A 185 -13.68 6.77 12.57
C HIS A 185 -14.40 7.02 11.25
N LYS A 186 -15.35 7.96 11.26
CA LYS A 186 -16.25 8.26 10.13
C LYS A 186 -15.60 9.03 8.98
N LYS A 187 -14.39 9.57 9.16
CA LYS A 187 -13.63 10.24 8.09
C LYS A 187 -12.52 9.37 7.48
N ILE A 188 -12.14 8.28 8.15
CA ILE A 188 -11.05 7.42 7.70
C ILE A 188 -11.56 6.47 6.60
N ILE A 189 -11.03 6.63 5.40
CA ILE A 189 -11.38 5.83 4.23
C ILE A 189 -10.66 4.47 4.27
N VAL A 190 -11.40 3.44 3.84
CA VAL A 190 -10.92 2.06 3.70
C VAL A 190 -11.37 1.55 2.32
N SER A 191 -10.55 0.73 1.66
CA SER A 191 -10.87 0.10 0.37
C SER A 191 -11.26 -1.36 0.52
N LYS A 192 -12.24 -1.80 -0.27
CA LYS A 192 -12.62 -3.21 -0.37
C LYS A 192 -11.47 -4.08 -0.86
N ARG A 193 -10.75 -3.62 -1.90
CA ARG A 193 -9.60 -4.32 -2.47
C ARG A 193 -8.48 -4.46 -1.45
N TYR A 194 -8.13 -3.37 -0.76
CA TYR A 194 -7.05 -3.40 0.21
C TYR A 194 -7.42 -4.15 1.50
N LEU A 195 -8.70 -4.21 1.90
CA LEU A 195 -9.14 -5.10 2.97
C LEU A 195 -8.92 -6.57 2.61
N LEU A 196 -9.27 -6.97 1.37
CA LEU A 196 -9.05 -8.34 0.90
C LEU A 196 -7.55 -8.68 0.79
N ILE A 197 -6.74 -7.76 0.25
CA ILE A 197 -5.29 -7.95 0.15
C ILE A 197 -4.69 -8.03 1.55
N GLY A 198 -5.07 -7.14 2.47
CA GLY A 198 -4.62 -7.18 3.86
C GLY A 198 -5.00 -8.49 4.55
N PHE A 199 -6.22 -8.99 4.33
CA PHE A 199 -6.66 -10.29 4.82
C PHE A 199 -5.77 -11.43 4.35
N ILE A 200 -5.55 -11.54 3.04
CA ILE A 200 -4.67 -12.57 2.46
C ILE A 200 -3.25 -12.43 3.00
N PHE A 201 -2.74 -11.20 3.09
CA PHE A 201 -1.42 -10.90 3.60
C PHE A 201 -1.23 -11.39 5.04
N TYR A 202 -2.15 -11.07 5.95
CA TYR A 202 -2.04 -11.51 7.35
C TYR A 202 -2.18 -13.03 7.49
N LEU A 203 -3.02 -13.69 6.69
CA LEU A 203 -3.12 -15.15 6.68
C LEU A 203 -1.83 -15.81 6.23
N ILE A 204 -1.22 -15.34 5.13
CA ILE A 204 0.05 -15.86 4.65
C ILE A 204 1.13 -15.62 5.71
N PHE A 205 1.20 -14.41 6.25
CA PHE A 205 2.23 -14.03 7.21
C PHE A 205 2.17 -14.88 8.49
N LEU A 206 0.98 -15.09 9.06
CA LEU A 206 0.83 -15.97 10.23
C LEU A 206 1.15 -17.43 9.94
N ASN A 207 0.76 -17.91 8.76
CA ASN A 207 0.98 -19.30 8.39
C ASN A 207 2.45 -19.61 8.02
N THR A 208 3.24 -18.60 7.66
CA THR A 208 4.60 -18.82 7.12
C THR A 208 5.72 -18.20 7.95
N ILE A 209 5.44 -17.18 8.76
CA ILE A 209 6.48 -16.36 9.39
C ILE A 209 6.32 -16.29 10.92
N ASP A 210 5.13 -15.97 11.44
CA ASP A 210 4.93 -15.78 12.89
C ASP A 210 4.59 -17.06 13.66
N ASP A 211 4.07 -18.08 12.96
CA ASP A 211 3.66 -19.39 13.46
C ASP A 211 2.53 -19.38 14.52
N TYR A 212 1.56 -20.29 14.36
CA TYR A 212 0.47 -20.47 15.32
C TYR A 212 0.94 -21.09 16.63
N GLY A 213 1.99 -21.92 16.59
CA GLY A 213 2.58 -22.53 17.80
C GLY A 213 3.02 -21.48 18.82
N ARG A 214 3.63 -20.39 18.35
CA ARG A 214 4.01 -19.26 19.20
C ARG A 214 2.80 -18.61 19.88
N LEU A 215 1.73 -18.35 19.14
CA LEU A 215 0.52 -17.73 19.71
C LEU A 215 -0.08 -18.58 20.83
N ILE A 216 -0.05 -19.91 20.68
CA ILE A 216 -0.49 -20.86 21.69
C ILE A 216 0.40 -20.81 22.93
N GLU A 217 1.72 -20.74 22.73
CA GLU A 217 2.69 -20.67 23.82
C GLU A 217 2.54 -19.37 24.63
N ILE A 218 2.51 -18.21 23.96
CA ILE A 218 2.43 -16.92 24.66
C ILE A 218 1.10 -16.74 25.40
N THR A 219 0.02 -17.31 24.88
CA THR A 219 -1.30 -17.28 25.54
C THR A 219 -1.49 -18.41 26.55
N ASN A 220 -0.47 -19.27 26.74
CA ASN A 220 -0.50 -20.43 27.62
C ASN A 220 -1.72 -21.34 27.36
N MET A 221 -2.05 -21.54 26.08
CA MET A 221 -3.25 -22.26 25.63
C MET A 221 -2.98 -23.66 25.11
N GLY A 222 -1.74 -24.15 25.18
CA GLY A 222 -1.36 -25.44 24.59
C GLY A 222 -2.14 -26.65 25.10
N SER A 223 -2.73 -26.57 26.29
CA SER A 223 -3.61 -27.62 26.83
C SER A 223 -5.04 -27.59 26.29
N PHE A 224 -5.48 -26.47 25.71
CA PHE A 224 -6.85 -26.24 25.25
C PHE A 224 -6.97 -26.15 23.73
N TYR A 225 -5.91 -25.69 23.05
CA TYR A 225 -5.90 -25.43 21.62
C TYR A 225 -4.71 -26.09 20.94
N THR A 226 -5.01 -26.84 19.87
CA THR A 226 -3.99 -27.28 18.91
C THR A 226 -3.67 -26.17 17.91
N GLU A 227 -2.54 -26.27 17.21
CA GLU A 227 -2.19 -25.37 16.11
C GLU A 227 -3.27 -25.30 15.02
N LEU A 228 -3.85 -26.46 14.67
CA LEU A 228 -4.95 -26.52 13.71
C LEU A 228 -6.19 -25.77 14.22
N MET A 229 -6.56 -25.93 15.50
CA MET A 229 -7.69 -25.20 16.06
C MET A 229 -7.44 -23.68 16.10
N THR A 230 -6.23 -23.29 16.48
CA THR A 230 -5.82 -21.87 16.56
C THR A 230 -5.83 -21.21 15.19
N SER A 231 -5.29 -21.88 14.17
CA SER A 231 -5.31 -21.38 12.79
C SER A 231 -6.73 -21.20 12.26
N VAL A 232 -7.62 -22.16 12.50
CA VAL A 232 -9.05 -22.08 12.13
C VAL A 232 -9.74 -20.91 12.85
N GLN A 233 -9.49 -20.72 14.14
CA GLN A 233 -10.08 -19.61 14.89
C GLN A 233 -9.59 -18.25 14.40
N ILE A 234 -8.29 -18.09 14.16
CA ILE A 234 -7.72 -16.84 13.63
C ILE A 234 -8.29 -16.53 12.24
N PHE A 235 -8.43 -17.54 11.38
CA PHE A 235 -9.09 -17.39 10.10
C PHE A 235 -10.51 -16.83 10.24
N TYR A 236 -11.33 -17.39 11.14
CA TYR A 236 -12.67 -16.85 11.40
C TYR A 236 -12.65 -15.44 12.01
N ILE A 237 -11.73 -15.15 12.93
CA ILE A 237 -11.59 -13.81 13.52
C ILE A 237 -11.27 -12.78 12.44
N PHE A 238 -10.35 -13.08 11.51
CA PHE A 238 -10.02 -12.18 10.42
C PHE A 238 -11.18 -12.00 9.44
N ILE A 239 -11.92 -13.06 9.11
CA ILE A 239 -13.14 -12.94 8.30
C ILE A 239 -14.14 -12.00 8.97
N LEU A 240 -14.42 -12.21 10.27
CA LEU A 240 -15.33 -11.36 11.03
C LEU A 240 -14.85 -9.91 11.07
N THR A 241 -13.54 -9.69 11.22
CA THR A 241 -12.96 -8.34 11.23
C THR A 241 -13.15 -7.64 9.89
N VAL A 242 -12.88 -8.33 8.78
CA VAL A 242 -13.05 -7.80 7.43
C VAL A 242 -14.53 -7.50 7.14
N ILE A 243 -15.44 -8.42 7.47
CA ILE A 243 -16.89 -8.22 7.30
C ILE A 243 -17.34 -7.03 8.14
N PHE A 244 -16.91 -6.94 9.39
CA PHE A 244 -17.25 -5.86 10.29
C PHE A 244 -16.78 -4.50 9.76
N ALA A 245 -15.49 -4.39 9.41
CA ALA A 245 -14.93 -3.18 8.82
C ALA A 245 -15.66 -2.80 7.52
N TYR A 246 -15.95 -3.77 6.65
CA TYR A 246 -16.69 -3.57 5.42
C TYR A 246 -18.10 -3.00 5.69
N LEU A 247 -18.88 -3.66 6.54
CA LEU A 247 -20.27 -3.25 6.83
C LEU A 247 -20.31 -1.88 7.51
N TYR A 248 -19.42 -1.64 8.48
CA TYR A 248 -19.35 -0.36 9.17
C TYR A 248 -18.98 0.77 8.20
N LYS A 249 -17.91 0.62 7.43
CA LYS A 249 -17.47 1.65 6.46
C LYS A 249 -18.47 1.86 5.33
N LYS A 250 -19.15 0.80 4.87
CA LYS A 250 -20.22 0.89 3.88
C LYS A 250 -21.38 1.75 4.38
N ARG A 251 -21.79 1.60 5.65
CA ARG A 251 -22.86 2.40 6.27
C ARG A 251 -22.57 3.91 6.21
N PHE A 252 -21.31 4.31 6.34
CA PHE A 252 -20.90 5.71 6.31
C PHE A 252 -20.47 6.22 4.92
N LYS A 253 -20.62 5.41 3.86
CA LYS A 253 -20.23 5.76 2.47
C LYS A 253 -18.76 6.17 2.31
N ILE A 254 -17.89 5.68 3.20
CA ILE A 254 -16.43 5.92 3.20
C ILE A 254 -15.65 4.66 2.79
N LEU A 255 -16.35 3.72 2.15
CA LEU A 255 -15.79 2.50 1.60
C LEU A 255 -15.61 2.68 0.09
N ILE A 256 -14.36 2.84 -0.32
CA ILE A 256 -13.98 2.99 -1.74
C ILE A 256 -13.84 1.62 -2.41
N PRO A 257 -13.95 1.56 -3.76
CA PRO A 257 -13.77 0.33 -4.51
C PRO A 257 -12.41 -0.36 -4.31
#